data_AF-A0A1A2YWW6-F1
#
_entry.id   AF-A0A1A2YWW6-F1
#
_cell.length_a   1.000
_cell.length_b   1.000
_cell.length_c   1.000
_cell.angle_alpha   90.00
_cell.angle_beta   90.00
_cell.angle_gamma   90.00
#
_symmetry.space_group_name_H-M   'P 1'
#
loop_
_entity.id
_entity.type
_entity.pdbx_description
1 polymer ?
#
loop_
_entity_poly.entity_id
_entity_poly.type
_entity_poly.pdbx_seq_one_letter_code
_entity_poly.pdbx_strand_id
1 'polypeptide(L)'
;MSLAAFHDTALAHFCNPPATWRIDHGCDGWWAVTDVHGAPIERYQTQRQAERARHSGPAAEAWYSRTDWYLGYAAGRALTGPERLAVAEIVEQIDDCTSAQRPVRFIDQDPDDDRTWIATQRPDGRYRVRGAGLYPHDVDDLEFLDQPADTRLATLVACLIGYGTARAPAAVA
;
A
#
# COMPACT_ATOMS: atom_id res chain seq x y z
N MET A 1 -8.42 21.40 -17.90
CA MET A 1 -9.00 20.47 -16.90
C MET A 1 -8.94 21.16 -15.54
N SER A 2 -9.98 21.02 -14.71
CA SER A 2 -9.95 21.55 -13.33
C SER A 2 -9.08 20.67 -12.43
N LEU A 3 -8.66 21.20 -11.28
CA LEU A 3 -7.90 20.41 -10.30
C LEU A 3 -8.71 19.21 -9.77
N ALA A 4 -10.02 19.40 -9.54
CA ALA A 4 -10.91 18.31 -9.13
C ALA A 4 -10.98 17.19 -10.18
N ALA A 5 -11.17 17.54 -11.46
CA ALA A 5 -11.20 16.55 -12.53
C ALA A 5 -9.84 15.84 -12.72
N PHE A 6 -8.72 16.56 -12.48
CA PHE A 6 -7.39 15.94 -12.45
C PHE A 6 -7.28 14.92 -11.31
N HIS A 7 -7.66 15.32 -10.09
CA HIS A 7 -7.64 14.47 -8.91
C HIS A 7 -8.47 13.19 -9.13
N ASP A 8 -9.71 13.33 -9.58
CA ASP A 8 -10.60 12.19 -9.83
C ASP A 8 -10.02 11.22 -10.88
N THR A 9 -9.40 11.78 -11.93
CA THR A 9 -8.74 10.97 -12.97
C THR A 9 -7.50 10.26 -12.43
N ALA A 10 -6.69 10.93 -11.60
CA ALA A 10 -5.51 10.35 -10.98
C ALA A 10 -5.91 9.25 -9.98
N LEU A 11 -6.91 9.50 -9.15
CA LEU A 11 -7.42 8.53 -8.19
C LEU A 11 -7.94 7.28 -8.90
N ALA A 12 -8.78 7.43 -9.92
CA ALA A 12 -9.26 6.31 -10.72
C ALA A 12 -8.11 5.52 -11.38
N HIS A 13 -7.04 6.20 -11.82
CA HIS A 13 -5.86 5.55 -12.38
C HIS A 13 -5.12 4.71 -11.33
N PHE A 14 -4.84 5.27 -10.15
CA PHE A 14 -4.10 4.58 -9.09
C PHE A 14 -4.91 3.47 -8.39
N CYS A 15 -6.25 3.56 -8.36
CA CYS A 15 -7.13 2.51 -7.84
C CYS A 15 -7.30 1.32 -8.78
N ASN A 16 -6.80 1.39 -10.02
CA ASN A 16 -6.95 0.34 -11.03
C ASN A 16 -5.61 -0.13 -11.64
N PRO A 17 -4.63 -0.56 -10.81
CA PRO A 17 -3.37 -1.07 -11.33
C PRO A 17 -3.56 -2.43 -12.02
N PRO A 18 -2.67 -2.82 -12.96
CA PRO A 18 -2.78 -4.10 -13.67
C PRO A 18 -2.90 -5.34 -12.79
N ALA A 19 -2.37 -5.28 -11.56
CA ALA A 19 -2.50 -6.35 -10.57
C ALA A 19 -3.96 -6.61 -10.12
N THR A 20 -4.84 -5.61 -10.23
CA THR A 20 -6.27 -5.72 -9.87
C THR A 20 -7.15 -6.18 -11.03
N TRP A 21 -6.59 -6.24 -12.25
CA TRP A 21 -7.36 -6.64 -13.42
C TRP A 21 -7.70 -8.13 -13.38
N ARG A 22 -8.92 -8.41 -13.84
CA ARG A 22 -9.49 -9.75 -13.85
C ARG A 22 -9.39 -10.35 -15.24
N ILE A 23 -9.34 -11.68 -15.27
CA ILE A 23 -9.34 -12.47 -16.50
C ILE A 23 -10.55 -13.38 -16.43
N ASP A 24 -11.53 -13.10 -17.27
CA ASP A 24 -12.79 -13.83 -17.32
C ASP A 24 -12.96 -14.49 -18.69
N HIS A 25 -13.54 -15.69 -18.71
CA HIS A 25 -13.85 -16.39 -19.96
C HIS A 25 -15.25 -16.02 -20.42
N GLY A 26 -15.34 -15.35 -21.57
CA GLY A 26 -16.58 -14.88 -22.16
C GLY A 26 -17.41 -16.02 -22.77
N CYS A 27 -18.72 -15.78 -22.86
CA CYS A 27 -19.66 -16.70 -23.51
C CYS A 27 -19.42 -16.85 -25.02
N ASP A 28 -18.64 -15.93 -25.59
CA ASP A 28 -18.19 -15.89 -26.99
C ASP A 28 -16.92 -16.72 -27.24
N GLY A 29 -16.38 -17.39 -26.22
CA GLY A 29 -15.19 -18.24 -26.32
C GLY A 29 -13.87 -17.46 -26.27
N TRP A 30 -13.92 -16.17 -25.96
CA TRP A 30 -12.73 -15.32 -25.80
C TRP A 30 -12.41 -15.10 -24.32
N TRP A 31 -11.13 -14.92 -24.01
CA TRP A 31 -10.66 -14.50 -22.71
C TRP A 31 -10.60 -12.97 -22.65
N ALA A 32 -11.31 -12.35 -21.72
CA ALA A 32 -11.33 -10.90 -21.54
C ALA A 32 -10.50 -10.49 -20.34
N VAL A 33 -9.68 -9.45 -20.50
CA VAL A 33 -9.08 -8.72 -19.38
C VAL A 33 -9.99 -7.55 -19.06
N THR A 34 -10.44 -7.44 -17.82
CA THR A 34 -11.30 -6.35 -17.37
C THR A 34 -10.64 -5.58 -16.24
N ASP A 35 -10.98 -4.30 -16.12
CA ASP A 35 -10.57 -3.50 -14.98
C ASP A 35 -11.27 -3.94 -13.68
N VAL A 36 -10.90 -3.29 -12.56
CA VAL A 36 -11.48 -3.55 -11.24
C VAL A 36 -13.00 -3.32 -11.18
N HIS A 37 -13.56 -2.54 -12.10
CA HIS A 37 -14.99 -2.24 -12.22
C HIS A 37 -15.71 -3.13 -13.24
N GLY A 38 -15.01 -4.06 -13.90
CA GLY A 38 -15.57 -4.96 -14.91
C GLY A 38 -15.66 -4.36 -16.32
N ALA A 39 -15.08 -3.18 -16.56
CA ALA A 39 -15.01 -2.63 -17.91
C ALA A 39 -13.96 -3.41 -18.74
N PRO A 40 -14.28 -3.78 -19.99
CA PRO A 40 -13.36 -4.55 -20.83
C PRO A 40 -12.17 -3.68 -21.25
N ILE A 41 -10.97 -4.20 -21.01
CA ILE A 41 -9.71 -3.60 -21.47
C ILE A 41 -9.36 -4.16 -22.84
N GLU A 42 -9.23 -5.48 -22.94
CA GLU A 42 -8.88 -6.17 -24.19
C GLU A 42 -9.32 -7.64 -24.15
N ARG A 43 -9.34 -8.31 -25.31
CA ARG A 43 -9.76 -9.71 -25.48
C ARG A 43 -8.70 -10.53 -26.20
N TYR A 44 -8.56 -11.78 -25.80
CA TYR A 44 -7.54 -12.71 -26.30
C TYR A 44 -8.12 -14.10 -26.55
N GLN A 45 -7.47 -14.86 -27.44
CA GLN A 45 -7.94 -16.21 -27.80
C GLN A 45 -7.65 -17.24 -26.72
N THR A 46 -6.67 -16.98 -25.84
CA THR A 46 -6.24 -17.93 -24.82
C THR A 46 -6.03 -17.24 -23.48
N GLN A 47 -6.26 -17.98 -22.39
CA GLN A 47 -6.01 -17.51 -21.03
C GLN A 47 -4.56 -17.03 -20.87
N ARG A 48 -3.60 -17.80 -21.40
CA ARG A 48 -2.17 -17.48 -21.32
C ARG A 48 -1.82 -16.14 -21.98
N GLN A 49 -2.47 -15.81 -23.10
CA GLN A 49 -2.29 -14.50 -23.75
C GLN A 49 -2.86 -13.39 -22.87
N ALA A 50 -4.05 -13.59 -22.30
CA ALA A 50 -4.67 -12.63 -21.39
C ALA A 50 -3.82 -12.40 -20.13
N GLU A 51 -3.27 -13.46 -19.54
CA GLU A 51 -2.36 -13.37 -18.39
C GLU A 51 -1.08 -12.59 -18.74
N ARG A 52 -0.44 -12.93 -19.86
CA ARG A 52 0.75 -12.19 -20.32
C ARG A 52 0.43 -10.72 -20.55
N ALA A 53 -0.71 -10.42 -21.16
CA ALA A 53 -1.09 -9.07 -21.49
C ALA A 53 -1.47 -8.23 -20.26
N ARG A 54 -2.08 -8.85 -19.24
CA ARG A 54 -2.30 -8.20 -17.94
C ARG A 54 -0.99 -7.69 -17.32
N HIS A 55 0.11 -8.42 -17.48
CA HIS A 55 1.39 -8.05 -16.87
C HIS A 55 2.29 -7.19 -17.76
N SER A 56 2.26 -7.42 -19.07
CA SER A 56 3.27 -6.90 -20.01
C SER A 56 2.69 -6.59 -21.39
N GLY A 57 1.36 -6.47 -21.49
CA GLY A 57 0.68 -6.09 -22.72
C GLY A 57 0.64 -4.57 -22.90
N PRO A 58 0.21 -4.09 -24.08
CA PRO A 58 0.17 -2.66 -24.40
C PRO A 58 -0.63 -1.83 -23.39
N ALA A 59 -1.75 -2.37 -22.89
CA ALA A 59 -2.55 -1.69 -21.86
C ALA A 59 -1.79 -1.54 -20.53
N ALA A 60 -1.07 -2.59 -20.10
CA ALA A 60 -0.26 -2.55 -18.89
C ALA A 60 0.92 -1.58 -19.04
N GLU A 61 1.62 -1.60 -20.18
CA GLU A 61 2.69 -0.65 -20.49
C GLU A 61 2.19 0.80 -20.49
N ALA A 62 1.03 1.06 -21.09
CA ALA A 62 0.42 2.39 -21.07
C ALA A 62 0.07 2.84 -19.65
N TRP A 63 -0.42 1.92 -18.79
CA TRP A 63 -0.66 2.21 -17.39
C TRP A 63 0.63 2.58 -16.66
N TYR A 64 1.70 1.78 -16.79
CA TYR A 64 2.99 2.04 -16.15
C TYR A 64 3.61 3.36 -16.63
N SER A 65 3.59 3.63 -17.93
CA SER A 65 4.10 4.88 -18.47
C SER A 65 3.34 6.10 -17.94
N ARG A 66 2.02 6.00 -17.77
CA ARG A 66 1.21 7.06 -17.14
C ARG A 66 1.51 7.20 -15.65
N THR A 67 1.74 6.10 -14.94
CA THR A 67 2.19 6.12 -13.54
C THR A 67 3.54 6.85 -13.41
N ASP A 68 4.51 6.52 -14.27
CA ASP A 68 5.81 7.19 -14.29
C ASP A 68 5.67 8.70 -14.55
N TRP A 69 4.72 9.10 -15.39
CA TRP A 69 4.43 10.52 -15.61
C TRP A 69 3.83 11.20 -14.37
N TYR A 70 2.87 10.56 -13.68
CA TYR A 70 2.31 11.09 -12.42
C TYR A 70 3.37 11.24 -11.33
N LEU A 71 4.31 10.29 -11.26
CA LEU A 71 5.41 10.29 -10.30
C LEU A 71 6.60 11.18 -10.72
N GLY A 72 6.57 11.74 -11.93
CA GLY A 72 7.60 12.64 -12.44
C GLY A 72 8.86 11.95 -12.99
N TYR A 73 8.82 10.64 -13.23
CA TYR A 73 9.90 9.87 -13.83
C TYR A 73 9.92 9.94 -15.37
N ALA A 74 8.75 10.13 -16.00
CA ALA A 74 8.62 10.14 -17.45
C ALA A 74 8.41 11.55 -18.04
N ALA A 75 8.80 11.69 -19.32
CA ALA A 75 8.58 12.91 -20.09
C ALA A 75 7.08 13.15 -20.37
N GLY A 76 6.69 14.43 -20.43
CA GLY A 76 5.31 14.84 -20.68
C GLY A 76 5.11 16.31 -20.29
N ARG A 77 3.85 16.76 -20.21
CA ARG A 77 3.59 18.07 -19.60
C ARG A 77 4.01 18.02 -18.12
N ALA A 78 4.64 19.08 -17.63
CA ALA A 78 4.92 19.16 -16.20
C ALA A 78 3.59 19.24 -15.41
N LEU A 79 3.52 18.51 -14.30
CA LEU A 79 2.46 18.71 -13.31
C LEU A 79 2.64 20.08 -12.67
N THR A 80 1.54 20.82 -12.51
CA THR A 80 1.53 22.05 -11.72
C THR A 80 1.78 21.75 -10.24
N GLY A 81 2.11 22.77 -9.44
CA GLY A 81 2.28 22.61 -7.99
C GLY A 81 1.09 21.93 -7.29
N PRO A 82 -0.15 22.42 -7.51
CA PRO A 82 -1.34 21.79 -6.96
C PRO A 82 -1.57 20.34 -7.43
N GLU A 83 -1.30 20.03 -8.70
CA GLU A 83 -1.45 18.67 -9.22
C GLU A 83 -0.46 17.69 -8.58
N ARG A 84 0.78 18.13 -8.30
CA ARG A 84 1.76 17.30 -7.58
C ARG A 84 1.32 17.00 -6.15
N LEU A 85 0.74 18.00 -5.46
CA LEU A 85 0.20 17.79 -4.11
C LEU A 85 -0.95 16.79 -4.12
N ALA A 86 -1.87 16.90 -5.10
CA ALA A 86 -2.96 15.94 -5.26
C ALA A 86 -2.46 14.51 -5.51
N VAL A 87 -1.44 14.32 -6.37
CA VAL A 87 -0.84 12.99 -6.59
C VAL A 87 -0.19 12.46 -5.31
N ALA A 88 0.53 13.30 -4.57
CA ALA A 88 1.17 12.88 -3.31
C ALA A 88 0.14 12.42 -2.27
N GLU A 89 -0.98 13.15 -2.14
CA GLU A 89 -2.09 12.78 -1.26
C GLU A 89 -2.71 11.43 -1.65
N ILE A 90 -2.94 11.20 -2.94
CA ILE A 90 -3.49 9.92 -3.43
C ILE A 90 -2.54 8.75 -3.12
N VAL A 91 -1.24 8.92 -3.38
CA VAL A 91 -0.24 7.87 -3.12
C VAL A 91 -0.16 7.57 -1.63
N GLU A 92 -0.14 8.62 -0.79
CA GLU A 92 -0.15 8.45 0.67
C GLU A 92 -1.40 7.72 1.16
N GLN A 93 -2.58 8.05 0.63
CA GLN A 93 -3.82 7.38 0.96
C GLN A 93 -3.80 5.89 0.59
N ILE A 94 -3.23 5.53 -0.56
CA ILE A 94 -3.16 4.14 -1.03
C ILE A 94 -2.15 3.33 -0.21
N ASP A 95 -1.01 3.90 0.12
CA ASP A 95 -0.02 3.28 1.01
C ASP A 95 -0.65 3.01 2.39
N ASP A 96 -1.43 3.96 2.90
CA ASP A 96 -2.17 3.80 4.15
C ASP A 96 -3.21 2.68 4.08
N CYS A 97 -3.92 2.51 2.96
CA CYS A 97 -4.92 1.44 2.79
C CYS A 97 -4.30 0.04 2.62
N THR A 98 -3.07 -0.05 2.14
CA THR A 98 -2.41 -1.33 1.85
C THR A 98 -1.48 -1.80 2.98
N SER A 99 -1.10 -0.90 3.87
CA SER A 99 -0.24 -1.19 5.00
C SER A 99 -1.05 -1.61 6.23
N ALA A 100 -0.47 -2.46 7.08
CA ALA A 100 -1.05 -2.81 8.37
C ALA A 100 -1.10 -1.57 9.27
N GLN A 101 -2.27 -0.94 9.35
CA GLN A 101 -2.54 0.17 10.26
C GLN A 101 -2.72 -0.37 11.68
N ARG A 102 -1.96 0.17 12.62
CA ARG A 102 -1.97 -0.30 14.02
C ARG A 102 -2.20 0.87 14.97
N PRO A 103 -3.13 0.77 15.93
CA PRO A 103 -3.31 1.80 16.95
C PRO A 103 -2.11 1.80 17.89
N VAL A 104 -1.56 2.99 18.16
CA VAL A 104 -0.37 3.17 19.00
C VAL A 104 -0.50 4.34 19.98
N ARG A 105 0.31 4.32 21.04
CA ARG A 105 0.69 5.48 21.85
C ARG A 105 2.20 5.66 21.79
N PHE A 106 2.71 6.88 21.95
CA PHE A 106 4.14 7.06 22.11
C PHE A 106 4.56 6.63 23.51
N ILE A 107 5.72 5.96 23.64
CA ILE A 107 6.21 5.53 24.95
C ILE A 107 6.58 6.73 25.84
N ASP A 108 7.03 7.84 25.24
CA ASP A 108 7.33 9.09 25.92
C ASP A 108 6.12 10.03 26.08
N GLN A 109 4.91 9.56 25.70
CA GLN A 109 3.69 10.32 25.85
C GLN A 109 3.41 10.60 27.33
N ASP A 110 3.00 11.84 27.63
CA ASP A 110 2.63 12.25 28.98
C ASP A 110 1.54 11.30 29.53
N PRO A 111 1.66 10.80 30.78
CA PRO A 111 0.66 9.91 31.37
C PRO A 111 -0.77 10.49 31.39
N ASP A 112 -0.90 11.83 31.40
CA ASP A 112 -2.19 12.51 31.35
C ASP A 112 -2.69 12.74 29.90
N ASP A 113 -1.87 12.49 28.88
CA ASP A 113 -2.26 12.55 27.48
C ASP A 113 -2.80 11.19 27.03
N ASP A 114 -4.11 11.09 26.80
CA ASP A 114 -4.83 9.87 26.40
C ASP A 114 -4.94 9.68 24.89
N ARG A 115 -4.28 10.54 24.09
CA ARG A 115 -4.33 10.46 22.63
C ARG A 115 -3.81 9.13 22.11
N THR A 116 -4.57 8.55 21.18
CA THR A 116 -4.19 7.37 20.42
C THR A 116 -3.92 7.78 18.99
N TRP A 117 -2.90 7.17 18.39
CA TRP A 117 -2.46 7.45 17.04
C TRP A 117 -2.57 6.21 16.16
N ILE A 118 -2.47 6.40 14.84
CA ILE A 118 -2.41 5.30 13.87
C ILE A 118 -1.01 5.25 13.28
N ALA A 119 -0.35 4.11 13.44
CA ALA A 119 0.94 3.82 12.87
C ALA A 119 0.80 2.92 11.63
N THR A 120 1.52 3.27 10.59
CA THR A 120 1.65 2.50 9.35
C THR A 120 3.09 1.98 9.24
N GLN A 121 3.27 0.65 9.15
CA GLN A 121 4.60 0.06 8.98
C GLN A 121 5.11 0.28 7.55
N ARG A 122 6.33 0.79 7.43
CA ARG A 122 7.04 1.00 6.16
C ARG A 122 7.84 -0.24 5.76
N PRO A 123 8.24 -0.38 4.48
CA PRO A 123 9.05 -1.49 4.01
C PRO A 123 10.43 -1.62 4.70
N ASP A 124 10.95 -0.53 5.26
CA ASP A 124 12.21 -0.51 6.02
C ASP A 124 12.06 -1.00 7.47
N GLY A 125 10.84 -1.41 7.87
CA GLY A 125 10.51 -1.91 9.20
C GLY A 125 10.16 -0.81 10.21
N ARG A 126 10.34 0.46 9.86
CA ARG A 126 9.99 1.62 10.71
C ARG A 126 8.51 2.00 10.58
N TYR A 127 8.02 2.79 11.51
CA TYR A 127 6.63 3.20 11.57
C TYR A 127 6.46 4.68 11.25
N ARG A 128 5.50 5.02 10.41
CA ARG A 128 5.02 6.40 10.25
C ARG A 128 3.78 6.56 11.11
N VAL A 129 3.73 7.60 11.94
CA VAL A 129 2.57 7.88 12.80
C VAL A 129 1.77 9.05 12.23
N ARG A 130 0.50 8.80 11.89
CA ARG A 130 -0.37 9.79 11.24
C ARG A 130 -0.62 10.97 12.17
N GLY A 131 -0.22 12.17 11.75
CA GLY A 131 -0.42 13.42 12.49
C GLY A 131 0.67 13.77 13.50
N ALA A 132 1.65 12.89 13.73
CA ALA A 132 2.77 13.15 14.65
C ALA A 132 3.98 13.84 13.97
N GLY A 133 3.99 13.89 12.63
CA GLY A 133 5.05 14.51 11.84
C GLY A 133 5.52 13.64 10.69
N LEU A 134 6.56 14.08 9.98
CA LEU A 134 7.12 13.38 8.81
C LEU A 134 8.20 12.35 9.17
N TYR A 135 8.67 12.34 10.42
CA TYR A 135 9.77 11.49 10.84
C TYR A 135 9.29 10.06 11.11
N PRO A 136 10.00 9.04 10.61
CA PRO A 136 9.71 7.65 10.96
C PRO A 136 10.17 7.36 12.40
N HIS A 137 9.41 6.52 13.08
CA HIS A 137 9.62 6.06 14.45
C HIS A 137 10.06 4.60 14.45
N ASP A 138 10.93 4.26 15.40
CA ASP A 138 11.30 2.86 15.65
C ASP A 138 10.20 2.15 16.46
N VAL A 139 10.23 0.82 16.45
CA VAL A 139 9.25 0.02 17.22
C VAL A 139 9.32 0.32 18.72
N ASP A 140 10.51 0.71 19.20
CA ASP A 140 10.78 1.03 20.60
C ASP A 140 10.27 2.42 21.01
N ASP A 141 9.79 3.24 20.06
CA ASP A 141 9.17 4.54 20.35
C ASP A 141 7.64 4.40 20.57
N LEU A 142 7.06 3.24 20.22
CA LEU A 142 5.62 3.05 20.08
C LEU A 142 5.08 1.88 20.92
N GLU A 143 4.07 2.17 21.74
CA GLU A 143 3.24 1.16 22.36
C GLU A 143 2.09 0.77 21.43
N PHE A 144 2.07 -0.48 20.96
CA PHE A 144 1.01 -1.00 20.09
C PHE A 144 -0.19 -1.52 20.87
N LEU A 145 -1.33 -0.83 20.74
CA LEU A 145 -2.55 -1.10 21.53
C LEU A 145 -3.32 -2.35 21.07
N ASP A 146 -3.04 -2.85 19.87
CA ASP A 146 -3.65 -4.06 19.28
C ASP A 146 -3.01 -5.37 19.76
N GLN A 147 -1.87 -5.32 20.44
CA GLN A 147 -1.23 -6.51 21.00
C GLN A 147 -1.81 -6.89 22.37
N PRO A 148 -2.13 -8.16 22.62
CA PRO A 148 -2.55 -8.62 23.95
C PRO A 148 -1.42 -8.42 24.96
N ALA A 149 -1.78 -7.97 26.17
CA ALA A 149 -0.83 -7.61 27.24
C ALA A 149 0.17 -8.75 27.57
N ASP A 150 -0.24 -10.00 27.41
CA ASP A 150 0.56 -11.18 27.70
C ASP A 150 1.77 -11.35 26.77
N THR A 151 1.68 -10.90 25.51
CA THR A 151 2.82 -10.93 24.57
C THR A 151 3.84 -9.84 24.93
N ARG A 152 3.39 -8.70 25.46
CA ARG A 152 4.25 -7.57 25.81
C ARG A 152 5.18 -7.90 26.98
N LEU A 153 4.64 -8.53 28.03
CA LEU A 153 5.45 -8.99 29.16
C LEU A 153 6.48 -10.02 28.72
N ALA A 154 6.10 -10.96 27.84
CA ALA A 154 6.99 -12.01 27.35
C ALA A 154 8.16 -11.43 26.53
N THR A 155 7.91 -10.46 25.65
CA THR A 155 8.97 -9.81 24.85
C THR A 155 9.90 -8.96 25.72
N LEU A 156 9.36 -8.21 26.68
CA LEU A 156 10.13 -7.36 27.57
C LEU A 156 11.03 -8.20 28.51
N VAL A 157 10.51 -9.32 29.02
CA VAL A 157 11.27 -10.31 29.79
C VAL A 157 12.35 -10.97 28.92
N ALA A 158 12.05 -11.33 27.66
CA ALA A 158 13.02 -11.92 26.75
C ALA A 158 14.18 -10.96 26.42
N CYS A 159 13.89 -9.67 26.21
CA CYS A 159 14.90 -8.63 25.99
C CYS A 159 15.76 -8.37 27.24
N LEU A 160 15.15 -8.32 28.43
CA LEU A 160 15.88 -8.13 29.70
C LEU A 160 16.80 -9.31 30.06
N ILE A 161 16.41 -10.54 29.69
CA ILE A 161 17.21 -11.74 29.98
C ILE A 161 18.29 -11.98 28.90
N GLY A 162 18.30 -11.20 27.80
CA GLY A 162 19.35 -11.26 26.79
C GLY A 162 19.35 -12.55 25.96
N TYR A 163 18.20 -13.18 25.75
CA TYR A 163 18.11 -14.35 24.87
C TYR A 163 18.18 -13.91 23.39
N GLY A 164 19.41 -13.85 22.87
CA GLY A 164 19.65 -13.94 21.44
C GLY A 164 19.08 -15.24 20.87
N THR A 165 18.30 -15.12 19.80
CA THR A 165 17.87 -16.16 18.83
C THR A 165 17.97 -17.62 19.30
N ALA A 166 16.83 -18.25 19.61
CA ALA A 166 16.74 -19.71 19.66
C ALA A 166 15.39 -20.22 19.12
N ARG A 167 15.44 -20.62 17.84
CA ARG A 167 14.85 -21.84 17.25
C ARG A 167 13.35 -22.11 17.50
N ALA A 168 12.58 -22.03 16.40
CA ALA A 168 11.22 -22.56 16.30
C ALA A 168 11.12 -24.02 16.82
N PRO A 169 10.08 -24.37 17.60
CA PRO A 169 9.81 -25.76 17.91
C PRO A 169 9.30 -26.47 16.65
N ALA A 170 9.97 -27.58 16.33
CA ALA A 170 9.61 -28.51 15.28
C ALA A 170 8.19 -29.05 15.51
N ALA A 171 7.43 -29.17 14.42
CA ALA A 171 6.20 -29.93 14.37
C ALA A 171 6.47 -31.37 14.81
N VAL A 172 5.70 -31.85 15.77
CA VAL A 172 5.58 -33.28 16.09
C VAL A 172 4.48 -33.85 15.21
N ALA A 173 4.81 -34.99 14.61
CA ALA A 173 4.09 -35.73 13.58
C ALA A 173 2.64 -36.09 13.91
#